data_AF-A0A849NML7-F1
#
_entry.id   AF-A0A849NML7-F1
#
_cell.length_a   1.000
_cell.length_b   1.000
_cell.length_c   1.000
_cell.angle_alpha   90.00
_cell.angle_beta   90.00
_cell.angle_gamma   90.00
#
_symmetry.space_group_name_H-M   'P 1'
#
loop_
_entity.id
_entity.type
_entity.pdbx_description
1 polymer ?
#
loop_
_entity_poly.entity_id
_entity_poly.type
_entity_poly.pdbx_seq_one_letter_code
_entity_poly.pdbx_strand_id
1 'polypeptide(L)' 'MKQQLVICVENEGYEASLEKRKLYVKLKDEAASKHNQIRVIDESGEDYLFPSKWFVEVTLPKDTEQAVLSAA' A
#
# COMPACT_ATOMS: atom_id res chain seq x y z
N MET A 1 -10.82 4.68 -11.74
CA MET A 1 -11.14 3.89 -10.53
C MET A 1 -10.53 4.61 -9.34
N LYS A 2 -11.15 4.59 -8.16
CA LYS A 2 -10.56 5.21 -6.96
C LYS A 2 -9.49 4.27 -6.42
N GLN A 3 -8.25 4.73 -6.29
CA GLN A 3 -7.16 3.92 -5.71
C GLN A 3 -7.28 3.96 -4.18
N GLN A 4 -7.10 2.82 -3.54
CA GLN A 4 -7.01 2.78 -2.08
C GLN A 4 -5.53 2.96 -1.71
N LEU A 5 -5.24 3.94 -0.85
CA LEU A 5 -3.89 4.21 -0.40
C LEU A 5 -3.70 3.69 1.02
N VAL A 6 -2.51 3.19 1.29
CA VAL A 6 -2.10 2.73 2.62
C VAL A 6 -0.72 3.24 2.98
N ILE A 7 -0.46 3.43 4.27
CA ILE A 7 0.85 3.76 4.81
C ILE A 7 1.42 2.51 5.48
N CYS A 8 2.66 2.14 5.11
CA CYS A 8 3.41 1.11 5.84
C CYS A 8 3.84 1.66 7.21
N VAL A 9 3.43 1.01 8.30
CA VAL A 9 3.82 1.37 9.68
C VAL A 9 4.79 0.36 10.29
N GLU A 10 4.89 -0.84 9.71
CA GLU A 10 5.80 -1.91 10.12
C GLU A 10 6.35 -2.61 8.88
N ASN A 11 7.62 -3.01 8.92
CA ASN A 11 8.33 -3.67 7.83
C ASN A 11 9.42 -4.64 8.29
N GLU A 12 9.41 -5.05 9.57
CA GLU A 12 10.42 -5.96 10.13
C GLU A 12 10.63 -7.20 9.25
N GLY A 13 11.89 -7.41 8.83
CA GLY A 13 12.30 -8.51 7.96
C GLY A 13 12.03 -8.30 6.46
N TYR A 14 11.48 -7.15 6.07
CA TYR A 14 11.17 -6.75 4.69
C TYR A 14 11.62 -5.32 4.39
N GLU A 15 12.67 -4.83 5.05
CA GLU A 15 13.17 -3.47 4.94
C GLU A 15 13.67 -3.11 3.53
N ALA A 16 14.04 -4.12 2.74
CA ALA A 16 14.40 -3.96 1.33
C ALA A 16 13.19 -3.80 0.39
N SER A 17 12.00 -4.25 0.82
CA SER A 17 10.77 -4.21 0.00
C SER A 17 9.79 -3.13 0.46
N LEU A 18 9.84 -2.77 1.74
CA LEU A 18 8.91 -1.83 2.36
C LEU A 18 9.67 -0.73 3.10
N GLU A 19 9.20 0.50 2.94
CA GLU A 19 9.70 1.68 3.62
C GLU A 19 8.64 2.19 4.60
N LYS A 20 9.00 2.27 5.89
CA LYS A 20 8.09 2.81 6.90
C LYS A 20 7.75 4.28 6.63
N ARG A 21 6.45 4.58 6.76
CA ARG A 21 5.80 5.88 6.52
C ARG A 21 5.67 6.25 5.04
N LYS A 22 6.01 5.35 4.11
CA LYS A 22 5.75 5.51 2.68
C LYS A 22 4.30 5.12 2.33
N LEU A 23 3.75 5.77 1.32
CA LEU A 23 2.45 5.47 0.74
C LEU A 23 2.57 4.36 -0.31
N TYR A 24 1.62 3.45 -0.30
CA TYR A 24 1.50 2.36 -1.27
C TYR A 24 0.07 2.31 -1.82
N VAL A 25 -0.06 1.85 -3.07
CA VAL A 25 -1.36 1.57 -3.68
C VAL A 25 -1.81 0.17 -3.26
N LYS A 26 -2.98 0.07 -2.62
CA LYS A 26 -3.65 -1.19 -2.29
C LYS A 26 -4.49 -1.67 -3.47
N LEU A 27 -4.35 -2.95 -3.79
CA LEU A 27 -5.22 -3.65 -4.74
C LEU A 27 -6.33 -4.41 -4.00
N LYS A 28 -7.53 -4.43 -4.59
CA LYS A 28 -8.63 -5.24 -4.07
C LYS A 28 -8.31 -6.71 -4.31
N ASP A 29 -8.11 -7.45 -3.22
CA ASP A 29 -7.87 -8.89 -3.26
C ASP A 29 -8.62 -9.58 -2.10
N GLU A 30 -9.73 -10.22 -2.44
CA GLU A 30 -10.58 -10.92 -1.47
C GLU A 30 -9.93 -12.22 -0.98
N ALA A 31 -9.06 -12.85 -1.77
CA ALA A 31 -8.34 -14.04 -1.35
C ALA A 31 -7.29 -13.68 -0.31
N ALA A 32 -6.46 -12.67 -0.56
CA ALA A 32 -5.49 -12.15 0.40
C ALA A 32 -6.16 -11.70 1.72
N SER A 33 -7.29 -11.01 1.61
CA SER A 33 -8.03 -10.52 2.78
C SER A 33 -8.45 -11.67 3.71
N LYS A 34 -8.84 -12.84 3.18
CA LYS A 34 -9.17 -14.04 3.99
C LYS A 34 -7.98 -14.57 4.79
N HIS A 35 -6.75 -14.24 4.37
CA HIS A 35 -5.52 -14.65 5.02
C HIS A 35 -4.89 -13.52 5.87
N ASN A 36 -5.62 -12.44 6.15
CA ASN A 36 -5.11 -11.23 6.82
C ASN A 36 -3.91 -10.62 6.08
N GLN A 37 -3.95 -10.68 4.76
CA GLN A 37 -2.94 -10.09 3.87
C GLN A 37 -3.52 -8.93 3.06
N ILE A 38 -2.63 -8.02 2.67
CA ILE A 38 -2.90 -6.90 1.79
C ILE A 38 -2.00 -7.00 0.57
N ARG A 39 -2.57 -6.78 -0.63
CA ARG A 39 -1.83 -6.67 -1.87
C ARG A 39 -1.51 -5.22 -2.14
N VAL A 40 -0.22 -4.87 -2.23
CA VAL A 40 0.24 -3.51 -2.49
C VAL A 40 1.20 -3.48 -3.68
N ILE A 41 1.20 -2.38 -4.43
CA ILE A 41 2.16 -2.13 -5.51
C ILE A 41 3.36 -1.37 -4.94
N ASP A 42 4.57 -1.84 -5.21
CA ASP A 42 5.81 -1.16 -4.82
C ASP A 42 6.29 -0.17 -5.91
N GLU A 43 7.52 0.33 -5.78
CA GLU A 43 8.10 1.29 -6.72
C GLU A 43 8.52 0.70 -8.08
N SER A 44 8.63 -0.62 -8.18
CA SER A 44 8.88 -1.30 -9.44
C SER A 44 7.61 -1.45 -10.29
N GLY A 45 6.44 -1.20 -9.70
CA GLY A 45 5.14 -1.43 -10.33
C GLY A 45 4.63 -2.87 -10.17
N GLU A 46 5.42 -3.73 -9.53
CA GLU A 46 5.03 -5.09 -9.19
C GLU A 46 4.20 -5.11 -7.90
N ASP A 47 3.33 -6.11 -7.77
CA ASP A 47 2.47 -6.26 -6.62
C ASP A 47 2.87 -7.43 -5.70
N TYR A 48 2.78 -7.19 -4.40
CA TYR A 48 3.20 -8.15 -3.37
C TYR A 48 2.19 -8.24 -2.23
N LEU A 49 2.20 -9.39 -1.53
CA LEU A 49 1.35 -9.65 -0.37
C LEU A 49 2.11 -9.50 0.93
N PHE A 50 1.55 -8.72 1.84
CA PHE A 50 2.10 -8.51 3.19
C PHE A 50 1.01 -8.65 4.26
N PRO A 51 1.36 -8.81 5.55
CA PRO A 51 0.38 -8.78 6.63
C PRO A 51 -0.40 -7.45 6.65
N SER A 52 -1.73 -7.50 6.62
CA SER A 52 -2.57 -6.28 6.59
C SER A 52 -2.32 -5.36 7.78
N LYS A 53 -1.97 -5.92 8.94
CA LYS A 53 -1.69 -5.17 10.19
C LYS A 53 -0.48 -4.22 10.09
N TRP A 54 0.37 -4.40 9.09
CA TRP A 54 1.53 -3.53 8.85
C TRP A 54 1.16 -2.24 8.12
N PHE A 55 -0.10 -2.11 7.71
CA PHE A 55 -0.57 -1.02 6.89
C PHE A 55 -1.77 -0.34 7.53
N VAL A 56 -1.84 0.97 7.36
CA VAL A 56 -2.99 1.79 7.77
C VAL A 56 -3.60 2.41 6.52
N GLU A 57 -4.91 2.23 6.33
CA GLU A 57 -5.64 2.88 5.25
C GLU A 57 -5.69 4.40 5.45
N VAL A 58 -5.43 5.14 4.37
CA VAL A 58 -5.49 6.59 4.37
C VAL A 58 -6.39 7.07 3.25
N THR A 59 -7.23 8.04 3.58
CA THR A 59 -8.01 8.78 2.59
C THR A 59 -7.41 10.16 2.48
N LEU A 60 -6.90 10.49 1.29
CA LEU A 60 -6.37 11.81 1.00
C LEU A 60 -7.47 12.67 0.34
N PRO A 61 -7.41 14.00 0.50
CA PRO A 61 -8.15 14.91 -0.38
C PRO A 61 -7.78 14.62 -1.84
N LYS A 62 -8.75 14.79 -2.74
CA LYS A 62 -8.60 14.44 -4.16
C LYS A 62 -7.35 15.06 -4.81
N ASP A 63 -7.09 16.33 -4.53
CA ASP A 63 -5.94 17.05 -5.11
C ASP A 63 -4.62 16.47 -4.60
N THR A 64 -4.56 16.07 -3.33
CA THR A 64 -3.38 15.41 -2.73
C THR A 64 -3.21 14.00 -3.29
N GLU A 65 -4.29 13.22 -3.41
CA GLU A 65 -4.26 11.89 -4.02
C GLU A 65 -3.69 11.97 -5.45
N GLN A 66 -4.18 12.91 -6.26
CA GLN A 66 -3.67 13.13 -7.61
C GLN A 66 -2.19 13.52 -7.63
N ALA A 67 -1.78 14.49 -6.81
CA ALA A 67 -0.39 14.93 -6.76
C ALA A 67 0.57 13.81 -6.37
N VAL A 68 0.20 12.99 -5.37
CA VAL A 68 0.99 11.84 -4.92
C VAL A 68 1.11 10.79 -6.02
N LEU A 69 0.01 10.45 -6.69
CA LEU A 69 0.01 9.41 -7.72
C LEU A 69 0.71 9.83 -9.02
N SER A 70 0.78 11.15 -9.31
CA SER A 70 1.49 11.68 -10.48
C SER A 70 2.99 11.88 -10.28
N ALA A 71 3.47 11.78 -9.04
CA ALA A 71 4.88 12.01 -8.70
C ALA A 71 5.76 10.75 -8.87
N ALA A 72 5.16 9.62 -9.27
CA ALA A 72 5.82 8.36 -9.57
C ALA A 72 6.31 8.31 -11.03
#